data_AF-A0A3R9G6E3-F1
#
_entry.id   AF-A0A3R9G6E3-F1
#
_cell.length_a   1.000
_cell.length_b   1.000
_cell.length_c   1.000
_cell.angle_alpha   90.00
_cell.angle_beta   90.00
_cell.angle_gamma   90.00
#
_symmetry.space_group_name_H-M   'P 1'
#
loop_
_entity.id
_entity.type
_entity.pdbx_description
1 polymer ?
#
loop_
_entity_poly.entity_id
_entity_poly.type
_entity_poly.pdbx_seq_one_letter_code
_entity_poly.pdbx_strand_id
1 'polypeptide(L)'
;MEKFQFRQVFIFTALLFVVLFCSAYLFDVYLFFPFFALFAYSSLIGGLLWALTLAKKRSECIATALGLIFLGTFASVDILLASNEAIEMFMRLSNQHFSRDILHSLTQVLLVLVNIFTGSLAANVLFHGLCKPLQK
;
A
#
# COMPACT_ATOMS: atom_id res chain seq x y z
N MET A 1 -18.31 5.45 -23.17
CA MET A 1 -17.34 5.43 -22.05
C MET A 1 -17.90 6.29 -20.93
N GLU A 2 -18.46 5.67 -19.88
CA GLU A 2 -18.90 6.40 -18.68
C GLU A 2 -17.68 7.04 -18.00
N LYS A 3 -17.78 8.33 -17.69
CA LYS A 3 -16.71 9.04 -16.97
C LYS A 3 -16.78 8.63 -15.50
N PHE A 4 -15.90 7.73 -15.08
CA PHE A 4 -15.72 7.43 -13.65
C PHE A 4 -15.44 8.71 -12.87
N GLN A 5 -16.13 8.86 -11.73
CA GLN A 5 -15.92 9.99 -10.84
C GLN A 5 -14.91 9.63 -9.74
N PHE A 6 -14.14 10.64 -9.28
CA PHE A 6 -13.20 10.52 -8.16
C PHE A 6 -13.81 9.72 -7.00
N ARG A 7 -15.03 10.10 -6.58
CA ARG A 7 -15.71 9.50 -5.43
C ARG A 7 -15.94 8.00 -5.61
N GLN A 8 -16.26 7.55 -6.82
CA GLN A 8 -16.50 6.13 -7.10
C GLN A 8 -15.21 5.33 -6.99
N VAL A 9 -14.12 5.81 -7.61
CA VAL A 9 -12.82 5.12 -7.57
C VAL A 9 -12.25 5.12 -6.15
N PHE A 10 -12.38 6.23 -5.42
CA PHE A 10 -11.93 6.32 -4.03
C PHE A 10 -12.72 5.39 -3.10
N ILE A 11 -14.05 5.38 -3.19
CA ILE A 11 -14.90 4.46 -2.40
C ILE A 11 -14.59 3.01 -2.76
N PHE A 12 -14.46 2.70 -4.05
CA PHE A 12 -14.12 1.36 -4.50
C PHE A 12 -12.76 0.91 -3.93
N THR A 13 -11.75 1.78 -3.95
CA THR A 13 -10.44 1.49 -3.38
C THR A 13 -10.50 1.29 -1.86
N ALA A 14 -11.29 2.12 -1.16
CA ALA A 14 -11.49 1.97 0.28
C ALA A 14 -12.23 0.66 0.64
N LEU A 15 -13.23 0.28 -0.16
CA LEU A 15 -13.98 -0.95 0.03
C LEU A 15 -13.08 -2.17 -0.28
N LEU A 16 -12.28 -2.09 -1.34
CA LEU A 16 -11.25 -3.08 -1.66
C LEU A 16 -10.28 -3.26 -0.48
N PHE A 17 -9.84 -2.16 0.15
CA PHE A 17 -8.97 -2.24 1.33
C PHE A 17 -9.62 -3.03 2.46
N VAL A 18 -10.89 -2.72 2.80
CA VAL A 18 -11.62 -3.44 3.85
C VAL A 18 -11.76 -4.92 3.51
N VAL A 19 -12.12 -5.26 2.27
CA VAL A 19 -12.27 -6.65 1.83
C VAL A 19 -10.95 -7.40 1.90
N LEU A 20 -9.87 -6.81 1.38
CA LEU A 20 -8.54 -7.42 1.40
C LEU A 20 -8.04 -7.60 2.84
N PHE A 21 -8.20 -6.58 3.68
CA PHE A 21 -7.81 -6.63 5.09
C PHE A 21 -8.59 -7.69 5.87
N CYS A 22 -9.92 -7.71 5.74
CA CYS A 22 -10.75 -8.74 6.37
C CYS A 22 -10.41 -10.14 5.84
N SER A 23 -10.16 -10.30 4.53
CA SER A 23 -9.77 -11.60 3.98
C SER A 23 -8.43 -12.06 4.54
N ALA A 24 -7.46 -11.15 4.64
CA ALA A 24 -6.14 -11.45 5.17
C ALA A 24 -6.21 -11.93 6.63
N TYR A 25 -7.02 -11.25 7.44
CA TYR A 25 -7.19 -11.55 8.86
C TYR A 25 -8.05 -12.80 9.14
N LEU A 26 -9.12 -13.03 8.38
CA LEU A 26 -10.05 -14.14 8.65
C LEU A 26 -9.57 -15.49 8.11
N PHE A 27 -8.77 -15.49 7.04
CA PHE A 27 -8.36 -16.71 6.36
C PHE A 27 -6.87 -17.02 6.51
N ASP A 28 -6.14 -16.26 7.32
CA ASP A 28 -4.67 -16.37 7.49
C ASP A 28 -3.97 -16.51 6.13
N VAL A 29 -4.37 -15.69 5.16
CA VAL A 29 -3.98 -15.84 3.74
C VAL A 29 -2.46 -15.83 3.55
N TYR A 30 -1.75 -15.19 4.48
CA TYR A 30 -0.28 -15.15 4.54
C TYR A 30 0.37 -16.54 4.62
N LEU A 31 -0.29 -17.53 5.24
CA LEU A 31 0.22 -18.90 5.31
C LEU A 31 0.23 -19.58 3.93
N PHE A 32 -0.75 -19.26 3.08
CA PHE A 32 -0.91 -19.90 1.77
C PHE A 32 -0.25 -19.09 0.65
N PHE A 33 -0.24 -17.76 0.76
CA PHE A 33 0.30 -16.88 -0.27
C PHE A 33 1.08 -15.72 0.37
N PRO A 34 2.39 -15.90 0.66
CA PRO A 34 3.19 -14.89 1.38
C PRO A 34 3.34 -13.57 0.62
N PHE A 35 3.12 -13.56 -0.70
CA PHE A 35 3.14 -12.35 -1.53
C PHE A 35 1.79 -11.61 -1.56
N PHE A 36 0.76 -12.09 -0.85
CA PHE A 36 -0.57 -11.49 -0.84
C PHE A 36 -0.55 -10.01 -0.50
N ALA A 37 0.15 -9.63 0.57
CA ALA A 37 0.31 -8.24 0.99
C ALA A 37 0.89 -7.37 -0.13
N LEU A 38 1.95 -7.83 -0.80
CA LEU A 38 2.59 -7.07 -1.87
C LEU A 38 1.59 -6.74 -2.99
N PHE A 39 0.81 -7.71 -3.45
CA PHE A 39 -0.19 -7.51 -4.49
C PHE A 39 -1.37 -6.66 -4.00
N ALA A 40 -1.87 -6.93 -2.80
CA ALA A 40 -2.97 -6.18 -2.18
C ALA A 40 -2.64 -4.69 -2.07
N TYR A 41 -1.50 -4.35 -1.45
CA TYR A 41 -1.08 -2.96 -1.28
C TYR A 41 -0.74 -2.30 -2.63
N SER A 42 -0.15 -3.03 -3.58
CA SER A 42 0.13 -2.50 -4.93
C SER A 42 -1.16 -2.13 -5.66
N SER A 43 -2.19 -2.99 -5.60
CA SER A 43 -3.52 -2.71 -6.18
C SER A 43 -4.18 -1.50 -5.51
N LEU A 44 -4.05 -1.37 -4.19
CA LEU A 44 -4.61 -0.25 -3.44
C LEU A 44 -3.92 1.09 -3.74
N ILE A 45 -2.58 1.10 -3.81
CA ILE A 45 -1.81 2.26 -4.24
C ILE A 45 -2.20 2.62 -5.68
N GLY A 46 -2.31 1.65 -6.58
CA GLY A 46 -2.78 1.86 -7.95
C GLY A 46 -4.19 2.46 -8.00
N GLY A 47 -5.11 2.00 -7.15
CA GLY A 47 -6.46 2.55 -7.03
C GLY A 47 -6.48 4.00 -6.55
N LEU A 48 -5.65 4.34 -5.54
CA LEU A 48 -5.50 5.71 -5.07
C LEU A 48 -4.85 6.62 -6.11
N LEU A 49 -3.85 6.14 -6.85
CA LEU A 49 -3.25 6.86 -7.96
C LEU A 49 -4.27 7.11 -9.09
N TRP A 50 -5.14 6.14 -9.37
CA TRP A 50 -6.23 6.35 -10.32
C TRP A 50 -7.24 7.37 -9.78
N ALA A 51 -7.61 7.29 -8.50
CA ALA A 51 -8.45 8.34 -7.91
C ALA A 51 -7.79 9.72 -8.06
N LEU A 52 -6.47 9.83 -7.88
CA LEU A 52 -5.74 11.08 -8.05
C LEU A 52 -5.87 11.67 -9.46
N THR A 53 -5.78 10.86 -10.52
CA THR A 53 -5.89 11.37 -11.91
C THR A 53 -7.28 11.96 -12.20
N LEU A 54 -8.29 11.58 -11.42
CA LEU A 54 -9.65 12.11 -11.50
C LEU A 54 -9.91 13.27 -10.52
N ALA A 55 -8.97 13.58 -9.63
CA ALA A 55 -9.13 14.58 -8.58
C ALA A 55 -9.13 16.00 -9.15
N LYS A 56 -10.28 16.66 -9.08
CA LYS A 56 -10.44 18.05 -9.53
C LYS A 56 -10.28 19.02 -8.38
N LYS A 57 -10.83 18.68 -7.21
CA LYS A 57 -10.86 19.54 -6.03
C LYS A 57 -9.62 19.36 -5.16
N ARG A 58 -9.27 20.41 -4.40
CA ARG A 58 -8.20 20.37 -3.39
C ARG A 58 -8.45 19.30 -2.32
N SER A 59 -9.68 19.18 -1.84
CA SER A 59 -10.04 18.17 -0.82
C SER A 59 -9.82 16.74 -1.31
N GLU A 60 -10.06 16.47 -2.60
CA GLU A 60 -9.87 15.15 -3.22
C GLU A 60 -8.39 14.77 -3.27
N CYS A 61 -7.51 15.71 -3.65
CA CYS A 61 -6.06 15.48 -3.60
C CYS A 61 -5.57 15.23 -2.17
N ILE A 62 -6.03 16.01 -1.19
CA ILE A 62 -5.66 15.83 0.22
C ILE A 62 -6.15 14.47 0.74
N ALA A 63 -7.37 14.07 0.40
CA ALA A 63 -7.92 12.75 0.79
C ALA A 63 -7.09 11.61 0.22
N THR A 64 -6.67 11.69 -1.05
CA THR A 64 -5.77 10.70 -1.66
C THR A 64 -4.40 10.68 -0.99
N ALA A 65 -3.83 11.84 -0.65
CA ALA A 65 -2.56 11.92 0.08
C ALA A 65 -2.64 11.21 1.44
N LEU A 66 -3.69 11.49 2.22
CA LEU A 66 -3.93 10.83 3.49
C LEU A 66 -4.10 9.33 3.33
N GLY A 67 -4.86 8.90 2.31
CA GLY A 67 -5.03 7.48 1.99
C GLY A 67 -3.70 6.78 1.71
N LEU A 68 -2.78 7.43 0.96
CA LEU A 68 -1.45 6.88 0.68
C LEU A 68 -0.59 6.78 1.94
N ILE A 69 -0.66 7.76 2.85
CA ILE A 69 0.04 7.73 4.15
C ILE A 69 -0.47 6.56 4.99
N PHE A 70 -1.79 6.42 5.09
CA PHE A 70 -2.40 5.30 5.82
C PHE A 70 -1.98 3.96 5.23
N LEU A 71 -2.07 3.78 3.91
CA LEU A 71 -1.66 2.53 3.27
C LEU A 71 -0.17 2.24 3.47
N GLY A 72 0.72 3.22 3.33
CA GLY A 72 2.15 3.03 3.56
C GLY A 72 2.45 2.60 5.01
N THR A 73 1.73 3.19 5.97
CA THR A 73 1.84 2.83 7.39
C THR A 73 1.37 1.40 7.64
N PHE A 74 0.19 1.04 7.13
CA PHE A 74 -0.36 -0.32 7.28
C PHE A 74 0.50 -1.37 6.58
N ALA A 75 0.93 -1.11 5.34
CA ALA A 75 1.83 -1.99 4.61
C ALA A 75 3.13 -2.22 5.38
N SER A 76 3.65 -1.21 6.06
CA SER A 76 4.87 -1.34 6.86
C SER A 76 4.68 -2.21 8.09
N VAL A 77 3.58 -2.01 8.81
CA VAL A 77 3.24 -2.85 9.98
C VAL A 77 3.05 -4.30 9.54
N ASP A 78 2.33 -4.51 8.44
CA ASP A 78 2.03 -5.84 7.90
C ASP A 78 3.31 -6.56 7.44
N ILE A 79 4.19 -5.89 6.70
CA ILE A 79 5.51 -6.42 6.33
C ILE A 79 6.34 -6.79 7.56
N LEU A 80 6.34 -5.95 8.60
CA LEU A 80 7.11 -6.21 9.81
C LEU A 80 6.59 -7.44 10.55
N LEU A 81 5.27 -7.57 10.69
CA LEU A 81 4.63 -8.72 11.35
C LEU A 81 4.85 -10.01 10.56
N ALA A 82 4.63 -9.99 9.25
CA ALA A 82 4.79 -11.14 8.38
C ALA A 82 6.27 -11.50 8.10
N SER A 83 7.22 -10.59 8.36
CA SER A 83 8.64 -10.79 8.03
C SER A 83 9.22 -12.07 8.63
N ASN A 84 8.92 -12.35 9.89
CA ASN A 84 9.48 -13.52 10.58
C ASN A 84 9.00 -14.84 9.96
N GLU A 85 7.70 -14.94 9.69
CA GLU A 85 7.08 -16.13 9.10
C GLU A 85 7.49 -16.30 7.63
N ALA A 86 7.55 -15.20 6.87
CA ALA A 86 7.99 -15.21 5.48
C ALA A 86 9.46 -15.62 5.35
N ILE A 87 10.33 -15.14 6.26
CA ILE A 87 11.75 -15.52 6.31
C ILE A 87 11.90 -17.02 6.63
N GLU A 88 11.11 -17.54 7.58
CA GLU A 88 11.15 -18.96 7.94
C GLU A 88 10.66 -19.85 6.78
N MET A 89 9.57 -19.47 6.12
CA MET A 89 9.07 -20.15 4.91
C MET A 89 10.09 -20.09 3.77
N PHE A 90 10.72 -18.94 3.53
CA PHE A 90 11.72 -18.78 2.47
C PHE A 90 12.97 -19.63 2.72
N MET A 91 13.42 -19.73 3.98
CA MET A 91 14.53 -20.62 4.36
C MET A 91 14.18 -22.10 4.15
N ARG A 92 12.91 -22.50 4.33
CA ARG A 92 12.47 -23.88 4.05
C ARG A 92 12.38 -24.21 2.56
N LEU A 93 12.08 -23.21 1.72
CA LEU A 93 11.92 -23.39 0.26
C LEU A 93 13.25 -23.27 -0.49
N SER A 94 14.18 -22.46 0.02
CA SER A 94 15.46 -22.20 -0.62
C SER A 94 16.49 -23.27 -0.28
N ASN A 95 16.95 -24.01 -1.28
CA ASN A 95 18.11 -24.90 -1.18
C ASN A 95 19.45 -24.13 -1.01
N GLN A 96 19.40 -22.80 -0.89
CA GLN A 96 20.57 -21.94 -0.68
C GLN A 96 20.68 -21.51 0.78
N HIS A 97 21.91 -21.50 1.29
CA HIS A 97 22.29 -21.05 2.64
C HIS A 97 22.21 -19.52 2.77
N PHE A 98 21.03 -18.92 2.58
CA PHE A 98 20.84 -17.54 3.01
C PHE A 98 20.78 -17.49 4.53
N SER A 99 21.68 -16.73 5.16
CA SER A 99 21.59 -16.46 6.60
C SER A 99 20.31 -15.69 6.89
N ARG A 100 19.63 -16.04 7.98
CA ARG A 100 18.45 -15.34 8.51
C ARG A 100 18.69 -13.84 8.64
N ASP A 101 19.91 -13.44 9.01
CA ASP A 101 20.29 -12.04 9.19
C ASP A 101 20.28 -11.25 7.88
N ILE A 102 20.65 -11.89 6.76
CA ILE A 102 20.64 -11.27 5.43
C ILE A 102 19.19 -11.06 4.98
N LEU A 103 18.35 -12.07 5.16
CA LEU A 103 16.93 -12.01 4.86
C LEU A 103 16.22 -10.92 5.67
N HIS A 104 16.50 -10.84 6.98
CA HIS A 104 15.96 -9.79 7.84
C HIS A 104 16.41 -8.40 7.39
N SER A 105 17.70 -8.24 7.05
CA SER A 105 18.24 -6.99 6.52
C SER A 105 17.57 -6.58 5.21
N LEU A 106 17.32 -7.53 4.30
CA LEU A 106 16.61 -7.27 3.05
C LEU A 106 15.16 -6.84 3.28
N THR A 107 14.45 -7.48 4.21
CA THR A 107 13.09 -7.07 4.59
C THR A 107 13.07 -5.66 5.16
N GLN A 108 14.06 -5.29 5.97
CA GLN A 108 14.18 -3.94 6.52
C GLN A 108 14.50 -2.89 5.43
N VAL A 109 15.37 -3.21 4.46
CA VAL A 109 15.62 -2.34 3.30
C VAL A 109 14.35 -2.17 2.47
N LEU A 110 13.60 -3.25 2.24
CA LEU A 110 12.32 -3.20 1.52
C LEU A 110 11.31 -2.31 2.26
N LEU A 111 11.21 -2.44 3.58
CA LEU A 111 10.35 -1.62 4.43
C LEU A 111 10.67 -0.13 4.31
N VAL A 112 11.96 0.23 4.33
CA VAL A 112 12.42 1.61 4.16
C VAL A 112 12.06 2.12 2.76
N LEU A 113 12.29 1.32 1.72
CA LEU A 113 11.95 1.68 0.34
C LEU A 113 10.45 1.93 0.16
N VAL A 114 9.60 1.06 0.70
CA VAL A 114 8.13 1.22 0.66
C VAL A 114 7.70 2.50 1.36
N ASN A 115 8.27 2.81 2.52
CA ASN A 115 7.97 4.03 3.26
C ASN A 115 8.43 5.30 2.56
N ILE A 116 9.65 5.30 2.00
CA ILE A 116 10.14 6.45 1.22
C ILE A 116 9.28 6.65 -0.01
N PHE A 117 8.94 5.58 -0.73
CA PHE A 117 8.11 5.64 -1.93
C PHE A 117 6.72 6.20 -1.62
N THR A 118 6.00 5.57 -0.68
CA THR A 118 4.64 5.98 -0.31
C THR A 118 4.60 7.37 0.32
N GLY A 119 5.58 7.70 1.17
CA GLY A 119 5.72 9.01 1.80
C GLY A 119 6.02 10.12 0.78
N SER A 120 6.97 9.90 -0.13
CA SER A 120 7.28 10.85 -1.22
C SER A 120 6.07 11.09 -2.12
N LEU A 121 5.36 10.01 -2.47
CA LEU A 121 4.18 10.09 -3.32
C LEU A 121 3.05 10.85 -2.60
N ALA A 122 2.78 10.54 -1.34
CA ALA A 122 1.81 11.26 -0.54
C ALA A 122 2.15 12.74 -0.38
N ALA A 123 3.41 13.08 -0.11
CA ALA A 123 3.86 14.46 0.02
C ALA A 123 3.65 15.25 -1.28
N ASN A 124 4.05 14.68 -2.43
CA ASN A 124 3.85 15.32 -3.72
C ASN A 124 2.37 15.55 -4.04
N VAL A 125 1.51 14.57 -3.74
CA VAL A 125 0.07 14.69 -3.91
C VAL A 125 -0.52 15.77 -2.99
N LEU A 126 -0.05 15.84 -1.74
CA LEU A 126 -0.47 16.83 -0.76
C LEU A 126 -0.06 18.24 -1.20
N PHE A 127 1.20 18.44 -1.60
CA PHE A 127 1.68 19.72 -2.12
C PHE A 127 0.90 20.14 -3.38
N HIS A 128 0.69 19.22 -4.32
CA HIS A 128 -0.12 19.50 -5.51
C HIS A 128 -1.55 19.90 -5.14
N GLY A 129 -2.16 19.25 -4.14
CA GLY A 129 -3.48 19.62 -3.63
C GLY A 129 -3.50 20.99 -2.93
N LEU A 130 -2.50 21.29 -2.10
CA LEU A 130 -2.40 22.55 -1.35
C LEU A 130 -2.13 23.75 -2.26
N CYS A 131 -1.34 23.57 -3.31
CA CYS A 131 -1.01 24.60 -4.29
C CYS A 131 -2.13 24.87 -5.30
N LYS A 132 -3.16 24.01 -5.38
CA LYS A 132 -4.33 24.29 -6.22
C LYS A 132 -5.10 25.50 -5.67
N PRO A 133 -5.44 26.48 -6.51
CA PRO A 133 -6.28 27.60 -6.08
C PRO A 133 -7.63 27.08 -5.60
N LEU A 134 -8.15 27.69 -4.53
CA LEU A 134 -9.49 27.42 -4.01
C LEU A 134 -10.53 27.81 -5.09
N GLN A 135 -10.87 26.87 -5.98
CA GLN A 135 -12.07 27.01 -6.79
C GLN A 135 -13.27 26.93 -5.85
N LYS A 136 -13.85 28.11 -5.57
CA LYS A 136 -15.13 28.29 -4.89
C LYS A 136 -16.25 27.66 -5.70
#